data_AF-A0A2I0HYP3-F1
#
_entry.id   AF-A0A2I0HYP3-F1
#
_cell.length_a   1.000
_cell.length_b   1.000
_cell.length_c   1.000
_cell.angle_alpha   90.00
_cell.angle_beta   90.00
_cell.angle_gamma   90.00
#
_symmetry.space_group_name_H-M   'P 1'
#
loop_
_entity.id
_entity.type
_entity.pdbx_description
1 polymer ?
#
loop_
_entity_poly.entity_id
_entity_poly.type
_entity_poly.pdbx_seq_one_letter_code
_entity_poly.pdbx_strand_id
1 'polypeptide(L)'
;MLNLRTGRPIHLKNQSKLPPKINEGEEDLPGLCRKNVWTFHWAIGSPAVLLLSGVGPPKHLKKFDIPIVVALKDVGRQMKDDPCISLMADSRPLNCPADTPQVAGISEDLKFIIEAGVLPISANSALFPVAAKLAYPESKGRLKLNSVDLRENPTVKFNYLSKEEDLKQCVEMGELLQRVVNSQAVTAFFGAEHKKDVLVGSEDLPGLCKKNVRTFYHYHDGCSVGSVIDSDYRVYRLWSKRIAGR
;
A
#
# COMPACT_ATOMS: atom_id res chain seq x y z
N MET A 1 19.55 1.80 6.45
CA MET A 1 19.21 1.05 5.21
C MET A 1 20.45 0.27 4.79
N LEU A 2 20.35 -1.02 4.47
CA LEU A 2 21.50 -1.89 4.17
C LEU A 2 21.41 -2.43 2.74
N ASN A 3 22.53 -2.44 2.01
CA ASN A 3 22.63 -3.10 0.72
C ASN A 3 22.74 -4.62 0.95
N LEU A 4 21.76 -5.37 0.43
CA LEU A 4 21.62 -6.81 0.69
C LEU A 4 22.71 -7.69 0.04
N ARG A 5 23.50 -7.17 -0.90
CA ARG A 5 24.62 -7.89 -1.54
C ARG A 5 25.94 -7.66 -0.81
N THR A 6 26.14 -6.47 -0.25
CA THR A 6 27.42 -6.04 0.32
C THR A 6 27.41 -5.92 1.84
N GLY A 7 26.23 -5.97 2.48
CA GLY A 7 26.10 -5.79 3.93
C GLY A 7 26.48 -4.39 4.41
N ARG A 8 26.60 -3.40 3.50
CA ARG A 8 27.01 -2.03 3.84
C ARG A 8 25.81 -1.09 4.01
N PRO A 9 25.89 -0.07 4.90
CA PRO A 9 24.87 0.95 5.03
C PRO A 9 24.71 1.80 3.75
N ILE A 10 23.47 1.92 3.25
CA ILE A 10 23.08 2.87 2.20
C ILE A 10 22.72 4.20 2.86
N HIS A 11 23.44 5.26 2.49
CA HIS A 11 23.13 6.63 2.90
C HIS A 11 22.25 7.29 1.83
N LEU A 12 20.94 7.39 2.07
CA LEU A 12 20.06 8.23 1.25
C LEU A 12 20.19 9.67 1.70
N LYS A 13 20.46 10.58 0.75
CA LYS A 13 20.38 12.03 1.00
C LYS A 13 18.92 12.38 1.24
N ASN A 14 18.62 12.82 2.46
CA ASN A 14 17.29 13.26 2.87
C ASN A 14 16.89 14.50 2.04
N GLN A 15 15.93 14.37 1.13
CA GLN A 15 15.31 15.52 0.46
C GLN A 15 14.02 15.91 1.18
N SER A 16 14.16 16.44 2.39
CA SER A 16 13.05 17.02 3.13
C SER A 16 12.74 18.42 2.62
N LYS A 17 12.01 18.53 1.51
CA LYS A 17 11.19 19.74 1.27
C LYS A 17 9.88 19.57 2.02
N LEU A 18 9.84 20.12 3.23
CA LEU A 18 8.59 20.31 3.97
C LEU A 18 7.60 21.09 3.08
N PRO A 19 6.33 20.70 3.01
CA PRO A 19 5.31 21.54 2.39
C PRO A 19 5.19 22.87 3.16
N PRO A 20 4.79 23.98 2.50
CA PRO A 20 4.67 25.27 3.16
C PRO A 20 3.66 25.20 4.31
N LYS A 21 4.01 25.81 5.45
CA LYS A 21 3.12 25.95 6.61
C LYS A 21 1.88 26.74 6.21
N ILE A 22 0.71 26.19 6.53
CA ILE A 22 -0.59 26.83 6.32
C ILE A 22 -0.98 27.49 7.66
N ASN A 23 -1.21 28.80 7.64
CA ASN A 23 -1.67 29.52 8.83
C ASN A 23 -3.13 29.15 9.12
N GLU A 24 -3.39 28.65 10.33
CA GLU A 24 -4.74 28.45 10.85
C GLU A 24 -5.35 29.80 11.20
N GLY A 25 -6.51 30.09 10.62
CA GLY A 25 -7.23 31.33 10.84
C GLY A 25 -8.71 31.18 10.48
N GLU A 26 -9.51 31.28 11.55
CA GLU A 26 -10.93 31.64 11.64
C GLU A 26 -12.02 30.54 11.62
N GLU A 27 -12.92 30.70 12.60
CA GLU A 27 -13.93 29.78 13.11
C GLU A 27 -15.04 29.42 12.09
N ASP A 28 -15.40 28.14 12.00
CA ASP A 28 -16.43 27.62 11.10
C ASP A 28 -17.84 27.66 11.71
N LEU A 29 -18.73 28.45 11.10
CA LEU A 29 -20.19 28.31 11.22
C LEU A 29 -20.71 27.24 10.23
N PRO A 30 -21.83 26.53 10.53
CA PRO A 30 -22.31 25.46 9.67
C PRO A 30 -23.08 26.04 8.47
N GLY A 31 -22.50 25.92 7.27
CA GLY A 31 -23.19 26.20 6.02
C GLY A 31 -22.31 26.83 4.96
N LEU A 32 -21.89 25.98 4.01
CA LEU A 32 -21.16 26.33 2.79
C LEU A 32 -19.70 26.78 3.01
N CYS A 33 -18.77 25.83 2.87
CA CYS A 33 -17.35 26.14 2.79
C CYS A 33 -17.09 26.98 1.51
N ARG A 34 -16.94 28.31 1.69
CA ARG A 34 -16.74 29.26 0.58
C ARG A 34 -15.35 29.19 -0.05
N LYS A 35 -14.40 28.54 0.65
CA LYS A 35 -13.03 28.32 0.19
C LYS A 35 -12.84 26.84 -0.16
N ASN A 36 -11.74 26.53 -0.83
CA ASN A 36 -11.50 25.23 -1.47
C ASN A 36 -11.63 24.06 -0.47
N VAL A 37 -12.40 23.02 -0.82
CA VAL A 37 -12.48 21.79 -0.02
C VAL A 37 -11.42 20.83 -0.56
N TRP A 38 -10.44 20.51 0.29
CA TRP A 38 -9.41 19.53 -0.01
C TRP A 38 -9.77 18.20 0.65
N THR A 39 -9.80 17.11 -0.12
CA THR A 39 -10.04 15.78 0.44
C THR A 39 -8.71 15.06 0.65
N PHE A 40 -8.32 14.84 1.91
CA PHE A 40 -7.12 14.07 2.29
C PHE A 40 -7.51 12.73 2.92
N HIS A 41 -8.46 12.00 2.33
CA HIS A 41 -9.01 10.76 2.91
C HIS A 41 -8.27 9.49 2.46
N TRP A 42 -6.99 9.62 2.11
CA TRP A 42 -6.12 8.52 1.69
C TRP A 42 -6.67 7.84 0.41
N ALA A 43 -6.03 6.77 -0.08
CA ALA A 43 -6.34 6.18 -1.38
C ALA A 43 -7.74 5.54 -1.48
N ILE A 44 -8.37 5.19 -0.35
CA ILE A 44 -9.72 4.59 -0.32
C ILE A 44 -10.80 5.67 -0.14
N GLY A 45 -10.64 6.56 0.83
CA GLY A 45 -11.69 7.52 1.18
C GLY A 45 -11.85 8.62 0.14
N SER A 46 -10.76 9.09 -0.47
CA SER A 46 -10.82 10.18 -1.46
C SER A 46 -11.70 9.84 -2.68
N PRO A 47 -11.49 8.70 -3.39
CA PRO A 47 -12.40 8.33 -4.48
C PRO A 47 -13.81 8.01 -3.99
N ALA A 48 -14.00 7.45 -2.79
CA ALA A 48 -15.34 7.18 -2.26
C ALA A 48 -16.14 8.48 -2.04
N VAL A 49 -15.52 9.49 -1.43
CA VAL A 49 -16.14 10.81 -1.22
C VAL A 49 -16.46 11.49 -2.55
N LEU A 50 -15.57 11.42 -3.55
CA LEU A 50 -15.86 11.96 -4.89
C LEU A 50 -17.06 11.28 -5.53
N LEU A 51 -17.14 9.95 -5.46
CA LEU A 51 -18.28 9.20 -5.99
C LEU A 51 -19.58 9.60 -5.29
N LEU A 52 -19.59 9.70 -3.96
CA LEU A 52 -20.76 10.13 -3.17
C LEU A 52 -21.15 11.59 -3.44
N SER A 53 -20.18 12.42 -3.81
CA SER A 53 -20.39 13.82 -4.20
C SER A 53 -20.82 13.99 -5.66
N GLY A 54 -21.14 12.91 -6.37
CA GLY A 54 -21.57 12.96 -7.77
C GLY A 54 -20.45 13.18 -8.78
N VAL A 55 -19.20 12.94 -8.40
CA VAL A 55 -18.01 13.09 -9.24
C VAL A 55 -17.43 11.71 -9.56
N GLY A 56 -17.68 11.23 -10.78
CA GLY A 56 -17.27 9.88 -11.13
C GLY A 56 -17.92 9.29 -12.38
N PRO A 57 -17.83 7.97 -12.57
CA PRO A 57 -18.33 7.32 -13.78
C PRO A 57 -19.86 7.38 -13.84
N PRO A 58 -20.47 7.95 -14.92
CA PRO A 58 -21.92 8.14 -14.99
C PRO A 58 -22.76 6.89 -14.75
N LYS A 59 -22.33 5.75 -15.30
CA LYS A 59 -23.04 4.46 -15.10
C LYS A 59 -23.00 4.00 -13.64
N HIS A 60 -21.92 4.30 -12.91
CA HIS A 60 -21.80 3.94 -11.50
C HIS A 60 -22.66 4.85 -10.63
N LEU A 61 -22.61 6.18 -10.86
CA LEU A 61 -23.42 7.14 -10.11
C LEU A 61 -24.92 6.90 -10.28
N LYS A 62 -25.37 6.64 -11.52
CA LYS A 62 -26.77 6.28 -11.82
C LYS A 62 -27.24 5.01 -11.12
N LYS A 63 -26.34 4.05 -10.82
CA LYS A 63 -26.71 2.81 -10.11
C LYS A 63 -27.19 3.10 -8.68
N PHE A 64 -26.69 4.19 -8.08
CA PHE A 64 -26.97 4.59 -6.71
C PHE A 64 -27.86 5.82 -6.63
N ASP A 65 -28.49 6.21 -7.74
CA ASP A 65 -29.32 7.43 -7.85
C ASP A 65 -28.60 8.71 -7.38
N ILE A 66 -27.27 8.76 -7.54
CA ILE A 66 -26.46 9.92 -7.18
C ILE A 66 -26.50 10.93 -8.34
N PRO A 67 -26.89 12.20 -8.10
CA PRO A 67 -26.84 13.25 -9.12
C PRO A 67 -25.42 13.43 -9.66
N ILE A 68 -25.28 13.49 -10.99
CA ILE A 68 -23.96 13.63 -11.62
C ILE A 68 -23.57 15.12 -11.62
N VAL A 69 -22.59 15.47 -10.79
CA VAL A 69 -21.97 16.81 -10.77
C VAL A 69 -20.89 16.93 -11.84
N VAL A 70 -20.00 15.92 -11.91
CA VAL A 70 -18.96 15.82 -12.96
C VAL A 70 -18.78 14.37 -13.38
N ALA A 71 -18.89 14.13 -14.69
CA ALA A 71 -18.61 12.83 -15.29
C ALA A 71 -17.09 12.60 -15.44
N LEU A 72 -16.47 11.91 -14.48
CA LEU A 72 -15.07 11.47 -14.54
C LEU A 72 -14.98 9.94 -14.52
N LYS A 73 -14.61 9.35 -15.66
CA LYS A 73 -14.62 7.89 -15.85
C LYS A 73 -13.60 7.12 -15.00
N ASP A 74 -12.58 7.80 -14.47
CA ASP A 74 -11.42 7.16 -13.83
C ASP A 74 -11.38 7.28 -12.29
N VAL A 75 -12.38 7.93 -11.68
CA VAL A 75 -12.52 7.93 -10.20
C VAL A 75 -12.72 6.51 -9.69
N GLY A 76 -11.92 6.11 -8.70
CA GLY A 76 -11.89 4.76 -8.14
C GLY A 76 -11.27 3.71 -9.07
N ARG A 77 -10.63 4.10 -10.18
CA ARG A 77 -9.91 3.17 -11.06
C ARG A 77 -8.42 3.14 -10.76
N GLN A 78 -7.77 2.15 -11.35
CA GLN A 78 -6.33 1.94 -11.26
C GLN A 78 -5.84 1.73 -9.81
N MET A 79 -6.71 1.32 -8.89
CA MET A 79 -6.31 1.00 -7.52
C MET A 79 -5.18 -0.02 -7.56
N LYS A 80 -4.06 0.30 -6.90
CA LYS A 80 -2.92 -0.59 -6.77
C LYS A 80 -2.62 -0.81 -5.29
N ASP A 81 -2.08 -1.96 -5.00
CA ASP A 81 -1.46 -2.23 -3.70
C ASP A 81 -0.25 -3.12 -3.93
N ASP A 82 0.81 -2.84 -3.19
CA ASP A 82 2.08 -3.54 -3.32
C ASP A 82 1.93 -4.94 -2.72
N PRO A 83 2.01 -6.02 -3.53
CA PRO A 83 1.82 -7.36 -3.02
C PRO A 83 3.01 -7.75 -2.15
N CYS A 84 2.70 -8.39 -1.03
CA CYS A 84 3.67 -8.91 -0.09
C CYS A 84 3.52 -10.41 0.08
N ILE A 85 4.65 -11.10 0.22
CA ILE A 85 4.70 -12.47 0.76
C ILE A 85 5.59 -12.48 1.99
N SER A 86 5.34 -13.40 2.91
CA SER A 86 6.14 -13.57 4.10
C SER A 86 6.40 -15.04 4.40
N LEU A 87 7.64 -15.31 4.80
CA LEU A 87 8.11 -16.58 5.31
C LEU A 87 8.45 -16.43 6.79
N MET A 88 8.10 -17.42 7.60
CA MET A 88 8.55 -17.47 8.98
C MET A 88 10.02 -17.88 9.01
N ALA A 89 10.86 -17.16 9.74
CA ALA A 89 12.28 -17.54 9.82
C ALA A 89 12.52 -18.78 10.68
N ASP A 90 11.65 -19.03 11.66
CA ASP A 90 11.49 -20.28 12.42
C ASP A 90 10.00 -20.45 12.74
N SER A 91 9.54 -21.69 12.86
CA SER A 91 8.17 -22.03 13.26
C SER A 91 7.97 -21.98 14.77
N ARG A 92 9.06 -22.04 15.55
CA ARG A 92 9.01 -22.01 17.01
C ARG A 92 9.02 -20.57 17.52
N PRO A 93 8.20 -20.26 18.52
CA PRO A 93 8.22 -18.96 19.16
C PRO A 93 9.53 -18.71 19.93
N LEU A 94 10.03 -17.49 19.86
CA LEU A 94 11.10 -16.99 20.71
C LEU A 94 10.53 -16.38 21.98
N ASN A 95 11.26 -16.53 23.10
CA ASN A 95 10.93 -15.86 24.35
C ASN A 95 11.51 -14.44 24.36
N CYS A 96 10.94 -13.56 23.54
CA CYS A 96 11.34 -12.16 23.43
C CYS A 96 10.11 -11.25 23.33
N PRO A 97 10.21 -9.99 23.78
CA PRO A 97 9.17 -9.01 23.55
C PRO A 97 9.03 -8.71 22.05
N ALA A 98 7.84 -8.30 21.65
CA ALA A 98 7.60 -7.79 20.31
C ALA A 98 8.47 -6.56 20.01
N ASP A 99 8.88 -6.45 18.75
CA ASP A 99 9.62 -5.32 18.23
C ASP A 99 9.20 -5.04 16.80
N THR A 100 9.19 -3.77 16.46
CA THR A 100 8.87 -3.29 15.12
C THR A 100 10.06 -3.49 14.19
N PRO A 101 9.85 -3.72 12.88
CA PRO A 101 10.94 -3.72 11.91
C PRO A 101 11.74 -2.41 11.97
N GLN A 102 13.03 -2.50 12.31
CA GLN A 102 13.93 -1.34 12.36
C GLN A 102 14.80 -1.21 11.11
N VAL A 103 14.96 -2.31 10.37
CA VAL A 103 15.84 -2.39 9.20
C VAL A 103 15.08 -2.96 8.02
N ALA A 104 15.11 -2.22 6.91
CA ALA A 104 14.69 -2.68 5.60
C ALA A 104 15.90 -2.92 4.69
N GLY A 105 15.88 -4.05 3.99
CA GLY A 105 16.77 -4.35 2.87
C GLY A 105 16.07 -3.99 1.56
N ILE A 106 16.74 -3.23 0.70
CA ILE A 106 16.19 -2.85 -0.61
C ILE A 106 17.08 -3.46 -1.68
N SER A 107 16.46 -4.13 -2.67
CA SER A 107 17.17 -4.66 -3.83
C SER A 107 17.75 -3.52 -4.68
N GLU A 108 18.82 -3.80 -5.45
CA GLU A 108 19.52 -2.78 -6.24
C GLU A 108 18.63 -2.16 -7.34
N ASP A 109 17.69 -2.94 -7.87
CA ASP A 109 16.68 -2.50 -8.84
C ASP A 109 15.47 -1.81 -8.20
N LEU A 110 15.46 -1.66 -6.87
CA LEU A 110 14.40 -1.05 -6.06
C LEU A 110 13.03 -1.75 -6.18
N LYS A 111 12.99 -2.97 -6.73
CA LYS A 111 11.75 -3.74 -6.91
C LYS A 111 11.32 -4.47 -5.64
N PHE A 112 12.26 -4.89 -4.80
CA PHE A 112 11.98 -5.67 -3.61
C PHE A 112 12.43 -4.92 -2.36
N ILE A 113 11.54 -4.86 -1.38
CA ILE A 113 11.83 -4.35 -0.04
C ILE A 113 11.57 -5.48 0.94
N ILE A 114 12.59 -5.85 1.71
CA ILE A 114 12.54 -6.95 2.67
C ILE A 114 12.64 -6.38 4.08
N GLU A 115 11.70 -6.79 4.92
CA GLU A 115 11.63 -6.39 6.32
C GLU A 115 11.44 -7.63 7.19
N ALA A 116 12.08 -7.63 8.36
CA ALA A 116 11.86 -8.64 9.38
C ALA A 116 11.19 -8.00 10.59
N GLY A 117 10.19 -8.67 11.14
CA GLY A 117 9.47 -8.20 12.34
C GLY A 117 9.49 -9.24 13.44
N VAL A 118 9.24 -8.80 14.67
CA VAL A 118 9.03 -9.68 15.83
C VAL A 118 7.56 -9.52 16.25
N LEU A 119 6.71 -10.42 15.77
CA LEU A 119 5.27 -10.34 16.01
C LEU A 119 4.88 -11.07 17.30
N PRO A 120 4.17 -10.41 18.24
CA PRO A 120 3.77 -11.04 19.48
C PRO A 120 2.72 -12.12 19.24
N ILE A 121 2.94 -13.29 19.84
CA ILE A 121 1.90 -14.30 20.11
C ILE A 121 1.34 -14.09 21.53
N SER A 122 2.21 -13.72 22.47
CA SER A 122 1.86 -13.39 23.86
C SER A 122 2.80 -12.31 24.40
N ALA A 123 2.65 -11.93 25.68
CA ALA A 123 3.46 -10.88 26.31
C ALA A 123 4.98 -11.10 26.18
N ASN A 124 5.43 -12.36 26.21
CA ASN A 124 6.85 -12.72 26.17
C ASN A 124 7.20 -13.68 25.02
N SER A 125 6.25 -13.98 24.12
CA SER A 125 6.46 -14.96 23.07
C SER A 125 6.15 -14.36 21.71
N ALA A 126 7.07 -14.50 20.75
CA ALA A 126 6.95 -13.90 19.44
C ALA A 126 7.40 -14.81 18.29
N LEU A 127 6.85 -14.56 17.11
CA LEU A 127 7.31 -15.12 15.84
C LEU A 127 8.14 -14.11 15.07
N PHE A 128 8.99 -14.62 14.18
CA PHE A 128 9.88 -13.79 13.38
C PHE A 128 9.58 -13.95 11.89
N PRO A 129 8.51 -13.32 11.36
CA PRO A 129 8.29 -13.26 9.93
C PRO A 129 9.33 -12.38 9.25
N VAL A 130 9.82 -12.84 8.11
CA VAL A 130 10.49 -12.00 7.11
C VAL A 130 9.52 -11.82 5.96
N ALA A 131 9.21 -10.57 5.65
CA ALA A 131 8.28 -10.18 4.61
C ALA A 131 9.04 -9.50 3.47
N ALA A 132 8.56 -9.70 2.25
CA ALA A 132 9.07 -9.01 1.07
C ALA A 132 7.91 -8.37 0.31
N LYS A 133 8.06 -7.09 0.00
CA LYS A 133 7.16 -6.26 -0.81
C LYS A 133 7.68 -6.18 -2.24
N LEU A 134 6.80 -6.40 -3.22
CA LEU A 134 7.03 -6.07 -4.63
C LEU A 134 6.54 -4.64 -4.91
N ALA A 135 7.44 -3.77 -5.34
CA ALA A 135 7.14 -2.41 -5.75
C ALA A 135 6.64 -2.34 -7.18
N TYR A 136 5.81 -1.32 -7.47
CA TYR A 136 5.31 -0.99 -8.80
C TYR A 136 4.55 -2.13 -9.51
N PRO A 137 3.55 -2.75 -8.88
CA PRO A 137 2.79 -3.82 -9.51
C PRO A 137 2.06 -3.33 -10.77
N GLU A 138 1.99 -4.20 -11.77
CA GLU A 138 1.22 -3.98 -13.00
C GLU A 138 -0.26 -4.32 -12.82
N SER A 139 -0.56 -5.21 -11.88
CA SER A 139 -1.91 -5.52 -11.45
C SER A 139 -2.61 -4.26 -10.95
N LYS A 140 -3.75 -3.97 -11.57
CA LYS A 140 -4.61 -2.84 -11.25
C LYS A 140 -6.00 -3.37 -10.94
N GLY A 141 -6.65 -2.74 -9.99
CA GLY A 141 -8.04 -2.98 -9.72
C GLY A 141 -8.86 -1.71 -9.63
N ARG A 142 -9.85 -1.72 -8.74
CA ARG A 142 -10.87 -0.68 -8.67
C ARG A 142 -11.53 -0.63 -7.29
N LEU A 143 -11.96 0.57 -6.94
CA LEU A 143 -12.84 0.90 -5.84
C LEU A 143 -14.25 1.18 -6.38
N LYS A 144 -15.27 0.72 -5.66
CA LYS A 144 -16.68 0.94 -5.98
C LYS A 144 -17.46 1.20 -4.70
N LEU A 145 -18.43 2.10 -4.76
CA LEU A 145 -19.43 2.20 -3.71
C LEU A 145 -20.23 0.89 -3.59
N ASN A 146 -20.56 0.55 -2.36
CA ASN A 146 -21.52 -0.50 -2.01
C ASN A 146 -22.87 0.08 -1.59
N SER A 147 -22.85 1.29 -1.02
CA SER A 147 -23.99 2.03 -0.51
C SER A 147 -23.75 3.54 -0.69
N VAL A 148 -24.80 4.34 -0.51
CA VAL A 148 -24.72 5.81 -0.38
C VAL A 148 -24.50 6.25 1.08
N ASP A 149 -24.62 5.34 2.05
CA ASP A 149 -24.25 5.61 3.44
C ASP A 149 -22.72 5.71 3.56
N LEU A 150 -22.25 6.85 4.08
CA LEU A 150 -20.83 7.12 4.32
C LEU A 150 -20.18 6.18 5.34
N ARG A 151 -20.98 5.54 6.20
CA ARG A 151 -20.49 4.58 7.19
C ARG A 151 -20.20 3.20 6.59
N GLU A 152 -20.74 2.94 5.39
CA GLU A 152 -20.55 1.69 4.68
C GLU A 152 -19.28 1.73 3.82
N ASN A 153 -18.41 0.75 4.04
CA ASN A 153 -17.15 0.68 3.32
C ASN A 153 -17.36 0.40 1.82
N PRO A 154 -16.60 1.06 0.92
CA PRO A 154 -16.60 0.69 -0.48
C PRO A 154 -15.93 -0.66 -0.70
N THR A 155 -16.29 -1.34 -1.80
CA THR A 155 -15.57 -2.54 -2.24
C THR A 155 -14.30 -2.12 -2.96
N VAL A 156 -13.16 -2.68 -2.53
CA VAL A 156 -11.87 -2.51 -3.20
C VAL A 156 -11.36 -3.85 -3.70
N LYS A 157 -10.89 -3.88 -4.94
CA LYS A 157 -10.12 -5.00 -5.50
C LYS A 157 -8.80 -4.46 -6.03
N PHE A 158 -7.70 -5.13 -5.75
CA PHE A 158 -6.38 -4.82 -6.30
C PHE A 158 -5.95 -5.80 -7.40
N ASN A 159 -6.54 -7.00 -7.42
CA ASN A 159 -6.22 -8.08 -8.36
C ASN A 159 -4.76 -8.52 -8.27
N TYR A 160 -4.24 -8.75 -7.06
CA TYR A 160 -2.86 -9.18 -6.84
C TYR A 160 -2.45 -10.31 -7.78
N LEU A 161 -1.26 -10.19 -8.38
CA LEU A 161 -0.65 -11.19 -9.25
C LEU A 161 -1.52 -11.60 -10.45
N SER A 162 -2.49 -10.77 -10.85
CA SER A 162 -3.33 -11.01 -12.03
C SER A 162 -2.58 -10.84 -13.34
N LYS A 163 -1.47 -10.08 -13.32
CA LYS A 163 -0.53 -9.94 -14.42
C LYS A 163 0.59 -10.96 -14.29
N GLU A 164 0.95 -11.57 -15.41
CA GLU A 164 2.01 -12.57 -15.47
C GLU A 164 3.36 -12.02 -14.97
N GLU A 165 3.67 -10.77 -15.33
CA GLU A 165 4.89 -10.09 -14.88
C GLU A 165 4.96 -9.90 -13.36
N ASP A 166 3.83 -9.64 -12.70
CA ASP A 166 3.80 -9.56 -11.22
C ASP A 166 4.02 -10.93 -10.58
N LEU A 167 3.44 -11.98 -11.16
CA LEU A 167 3.63 -13.35 -10.67
C LEU A 167 5.09 -13.78 -10.83
N LYS A 168 5.71 -13.48 -11.97
CA LYS A 168 7.13 -13.76 -12.21
C LYS A 168 8.02 -13.02 -11.21
N GLN A 169 7.79 -11.72 -11.01
CA GLN A 169 8.53 -10.95 -10.01
C GLN A 169 8.29 -11.44 -8.58
N CYS A 170 7.08 -11.91 -8.26
CA CYS A 170 6.81 -12.54 -6.97
C CYS A 170 7.64 -13.83 -6.77
N VAL A 171 7.83 -14.63 -7.81
CA VAL A 171 8.66 -15.84 -7.76
C VAL A 171 10.12 -15.47 -7.47
N GLU A 172 10.68 -14.50 -8.19
CA GLU A 172 12.04 -13.98 -7.97
C GLU A 172 12.20 -13.41 -6.54
N MET A 173 11.19 -12.69 -6.05
CA MET A 173 11.12 -12.20 -4.68
C MET A 173 11.09 -13.35 -3.66
N GLY A 174 10.34 -14.42 -3.96
CA GLY A 174 10.25 -15.63 -3.14
C GLY A 174 11.59 -16.36 -3.01
N GLU A 175 12.34 -16.49 -4.10
CA GLU A 175 13.71 -17.03 -4.06
C GLU A 175 14.63 -16.18 -3.18
N LEU A 176 14.57 -14.86 -3.34
CA LEU A 176 15.36 -13.94 -2.52
C LEU A 176 14.98 -14.06 -1.04
N LEU A 177 13.68 -14.14 -0.74
CA LEU A 177 13.19 -14.28 0.63
C LEU A 177 13.65 -15.60 1.27
N GLN A 178 13.63 -16.71 0.53
CA GLN A 178 14.20 -17.99 0.98
C GLN A 178 15.70 -17.87 1.27
N ARG A 179 16.47 -17.18 0.41
CA ARG A 179 17.91 -16.94 0.66
C ARG A 179 18.14 -16.11 1.93
N VAL A 180 17.36 -15.06 2.16
CA VAL A 180 17.48 -14.21 3.35
C VAL A 180 17.15 -15.00 4.61
N VAL A 181 16.03 -15.71 4.61
CA VAL A 181 15.60 -16.52 5.76
C VAL A 181 16.63 -17.60 6.10
N ASN A 182 17.25 -18.24 5.10
CA ASN A 182 18.25 -19.28 5.30
C ASN A 182 19.69 -18.75 5.46
N SER A 183 19.88 -17.43 5.53
CA SER A 183 21.21 -16.83 5.66
C SER A 183 21.84 -17.10 7.03
N GLN A 184 23.18 -17.11 7.08
CA GLN A 184 23.93 -17.26 8.32
C GLN A 184 23.58 -16.17 9.35
N ALA A 185 23.32 -14.94 8.91
CA ALA A 185 22.97 -13.84 9.80
C ALA A 185 21.63 -14.09 10.51
N VAL A 186 20.60 -14.55 9.78
CA VAL A 186 19.32 -14.91 10.40
C VAL A 186 19.50 -16.14 11.29
N THR A 187 20.25 -17.16 10.88
CA THR A 187 20.53 -18.33 11.74
C THR A 187 21.26 -17.93 13.04
N ALA A 188 22.23 -17.00 12.97
CA ALA A 188 22.94 -16.50 14.13
C ALA A 188 22.03 -15.72 15.10
N PHE A 189 21.01 -15.02 14.58
CA PHE A 189 20.03 -14.31 15.41
C PHE A 189 19.25 -15.26 16.34
N PHE A 190 18.89 -16.46 15.88
CA PHE A 190 18.17 -17.45 16.69
C PHE A 190 19.06 -18.21 17.69
N GLY A 191 20.39 -18.17 17.52
CA GLY A 191 21.35 -18.87 18.38
C GLY A 191 21.46 -20.38 18.09
N ALA A 192 22.51 -21.00 18.62
CA ALA A 192 22.87 -22.40 18.33
C ALA A 192 21.89 -23.44 18.89
N GLU A 193 21.17 -23.10 19.96
CA GLU A 193 20.19 -23.99 20.61
C GLU A 193 18.88 -24.08 19.82
N HIS A 194 18.59 -23.05 19.03
CA HIS A 194 17.40 -22.98 18.19
C HIS A 194 17.73 -23.54 16.79
N LYS A 195 17.96 -24.86 16.72
CA LYS A 195 18.12 -25.59 15.43
C LYS A 195 16.88 -25.38 14.59
N LYS A 196 16.90 -24.47 13.61
CA LYS A 196 15.74 -24.19 12.75
C LYS A 196 15.16 -25.50 12.24
N ASP A 197 13.93 -25.80 12.65
CA ASP A 197 13.20 -26.93 12.10
C ASP A 197 12.73 -26.51 10.71
N VAL A 198 13.31 -27.17 9.71
CA VAL A 198 12.89 -27.16 8.30
C VAL A 198 13.32 -25.92 7.50
N LEU A 199 13.91 -26.21 6.34
CA LEU A 199 14.12 -25.29 5.23
C LEU A 199 12.79 -24.60 4.91
N VAL A 200 12.62 -23.36 5.35
CA VAL A 200 11.42 -22.58 4.99
C VAL A 200 11.56 -22.18 3.53
N GLY A 201 11.03 -23.02 2.66
CA GLY A 201 11.04 -22.87 1.22
C GLY A 201 9.99 -23.77 0.60
N SER A 202 9.33 -23.26 -0.45
CA SER A 202 8.44 -24.06 -1.28
C SER A 202 9.15 -24.36 -2.59
N GLU A 203 9.15 -25.62 -3.02
CA GLU A 203 9.54 -25.99 -4.39
C GLU A 203 8.56 -25.42 -5.43
N ASP A 204 7.30 -25.15 -5.01
CA ASP A 204 6.27 -24.48 -5.80
C ASP A 204 6.14 -22.99 -5.41
N LEU A 205 7.14 -22.20 -5.79
CA LEU A 205 7.15 -20.75 -5.59
C LEU A 205 5.91 -20.02 -6.19
N PRO A 206 5.43 -20.36 -7.40
CA PRO A 206 4.20 -19.75 -7.93
C PRO A 206 2.97 -20.01 -7.05
N GLY A 207 2.82 -21.24 -6.54
CA GLY A 207 1.75 -21.59 -5.62
C GLY A 207 1.89 -20.88 -4.27
N LEU A 208 3.11 -20.77 -3.74
CA LEU A 208 3.40 -20.00 -2.54
C LEU A 208 2.98 -18.53 -2.72
N CYS A 209 3.38 -17.89 -3.81
CA CYS A 209 2.99 -16.53 -4.15
C CYS A 209 1.47 -16.34 -4.10
N LYS A 210 0.70 -17.19 -4.78
CA LYS A 210 -0.76 -17.09 -4.83
C LYS A 210 -1.44 -17.33 -3.48
N LYS A 211 -0.90 -18.24 -2.64
CA LYS A 211 -1.48 -18.58 -1.34
C LYS A 211 -1.09 -17.59 -0.23
N ASN A 212 0.09 -17.01 -0.32
CA ASN A 212 0.67 -16.18 0.74
C ASN A 212 0.54 -14.67 0.47
N VAL A 213 0.22 -14.28 -0.78
CA VAL A 213 0.10 -12.87 -1.15
C VAL A 213 -0.91 -12.14 -0.27
N ARG A 214 -0.47 -11.01 0.25
CA ARG A 214 -1.24 -10.13 1.11
C ARG A 214 -0.89 -8.67 0.83
N THR A 215 -1.64 -7.77 1.44
CA THR A 215 -1.35 -6.34 1.40
C THR A 215 -0.07 -6.04 2.18
N PHE A 216 0.73 -5.09 1.68
CA PHE A 216 1.77 -4.40 2.49
C PHE A 216 1.26 -3.07 3.04
N TYR A 217 -0.06 -2.83 2.98
CA TYR A 217 -0.75 -1.62 3.40
C TYR A 217 -0.28 -0.33 2.69
N HIS A 218 0.37 -0.46 1.54
CA HIS A 218 0.87 0.64 0.71
C HIS A 218 0.00 0.85 -0.53
N TYR A 219 -1.31 0.70 -0.36
CA TYR A 219 -2.26 0.88 -1.45
C TYR A 219 -2.37 2.34 -1.86
N HIS A 220 -2.48 2.56 -3.16
CA HIS A 220 -2.42 3.88 -3.79
C HIS A 220 -3.31 3.93 -5.05
N ASP A 221 -3.24 5.06 -5.76
CA ASP A 221 -4.12 5.42 -6.88
C ASP A 221 -5.59 5.62 -6.45
N GLY A 222 -6.54 5.48 -7.38
CA GLY A 222 -7.97 5.78 -7.20
C GLY A 222 -8.37 7.20 -7.61
N CYS A 223 -7.44 8.15 -7.54
CA CYS A 223 -7.61 9.55 -7.99
C CYS A 223 -6.33 10.07 -8.68
N SER A 224 -5.81 9.34 -9.67
CA SER A 224 -4.49 9.60 -10.23
C SER A 224 -4.39 10.94 -10.98
N VAL A 225 -3.22 11.58 -10.86
CA VAL A 225 -2.83 12.79 -11.63
C VAL A 225 -2.90 12.50 -13.13
N GLY A 226 -3.41 13.47 -13.90
CA GLY A 226 -3.60 13.34 -15.36
C GLY A 226 -4.86 12.57 -15.76
N SER A 227 -5.66 12.07 -14.79
CA SER A 227 -6.92 11.37 -15.06
C SER A 227 -8.11 11.91 -14.26
N VAL A 228 -7.92 12.12 -12.95
CA VAL A 228 -8.95 12.64 -12.03
C VAL A 228 -8.57 14.03 -11.53
N ILE A 229 -7.28 14.22 -11.24
CA ILE A 229 -6.72 15.50 -10.77
C ILE A 229 -5.64 16.02 -11.74
N ASP A 230 -5.46 17.34 -11.79
CA ASP A 230 -4.39 18.00 -12.54
C ASP A 230 -3.06 18.04 -11.77
N SER A 231 -2.03 18.64 -12.37
CA SER A 231 -0.69 18.79 -11.77
C SER A 231 -0.64 19.68 -10.54
N ASP A 232 -1.68 20.50 -10.32
CA ASP A 232 -1.85 21.33 -9.13
C ASP A 232 -2.71 20.60 -8.07
N TYR A 233 -2.93 19.29 -8.25
CA TYR A 233 -3.74 18.42 -7.40
C TYR A 233 -5.22 18.83 -7.30
N ARG A 234 -5.75 19.52 -8.32
CA ARG A 234 -7.16 19.91 -8.38
C ARG A 234 -7.97 18.92 -9.18
N VAL A 235 -9.18 18.59 -8.72
CA VAL A 235 -10.09 17.72 -9.46
C VAL A 235 -10.55 18.40 -10.76
N TYR A 236 -10.40 17.70 -11.87
CA TYR A 236 -10.79 18.20 -13.18
C TYR A 236 -12.26 18.66 -13.21
N ARG A 237 -12.51 19.82 -13.83
CA ARG A 237 -13.85 20.37 -14.12
C ARG A 237 -14.72 20.72 -12.89
N LEU A 238 -14.20 20.57 -11.67
CA LEU A 238 -14.80 21.17 -10.46
C LEU A 238 -14.29 22.59 -10.22
N TRP A 239 -13.05 22.88 -10.58
CA TRP A 239 -12.45 24.20 -10.35
C TRP A 239 -12.89 25.27 -11.35
N SER A 240 -13.18 24.90 -12.60
CA SER A 240 -13.57 25.84 -13.65
C SER A 240 -14.97 26.45 -13.48
N LYS A 241 -15.80 25.92 -12.58
CA LYS A 241 -17.12 26.50 -12.26
C LYS A 241 -17.05 27.68 -11.28
N ARG A 242 -15.88 28.02 -10.73
CA ARG A 242 -15.70 29.20 -9.85
C ARG A 242 -15.30 30.49 -10.58
N ILE A 243 -14.99 30.46 -11.89
CA ILE A 243 -14.55 31.63 -12.69
C ILE A 243 -15.60 31.99 -13.77
N ALA A 244 -16.88 31.90 -13.44
CA ALA A 244 -17.96 32.47 -14.26
C ALA A 244 -18.93 33.18 -13.32
N GLY A 245 -18.50 34.33 -12.83
CA GLY A 245 -19.18 35.10 -11.80
C GLY A 245 -18.50 36.43 -11.56
N ARG A 246 -18.27 37.18 -12.64
CA ARG A 246 -18.28 38.65 -12.72
C ARG A 246 -18.11 39.06 -14.19
#